data_AF-F6BGU6-F1
#
_entry.id   AF-F6BGU6-F1
#
_cell.length_a   1.000
_cell.length_b   1.000
_cell.length_c   1.000
_cell.angle_alpha   90.00
_cell.angle_beta   90.00
_cell.angle_gamma   90.00
#
_symmetry.space_group_name_H-M   'P 1'
#
loop_
_entity.id
_entity.type
_entity.pdbx_description
1 polymer ?
#
loop_
_entity_poly.entity_id
_entity_poly.type
_entity_poly.pdbx_seq_one_letter_code
_entity_poly.pdbx_strand_id
1 'polypeptide(L)'
;MTNRRLLFIFMLVVGLLLLLLGGFVFTSKELKMVSSLCIGFGTAISVLGIGNLLGSFMVSAVEDKRIKQLIEIEVNDERNTRIREKVGYMTSKIMNYVILVLVMALGFMNADKKILFMVASLLLIEFALVIFFSNYFSKRM
;
A
#
# COMPACT_ATOMS: atom_id res chain seq x y z
N MET A 1 -4.41 17.60 -14.97
CA MET A 1 -3.88 17.00 -13.72
C MET A 1 -4.46 17.48 -12.38
N THR A 2 -5.00 18.70 -12.27
CA THR A 2 -5.39 19.35 -10.99
C THR A 2 -6.48 18.62 -10.20
N ASN A 3 -7.50 18.07 -10.87
CA ASN A 3 -8.60 17.36 -10.20
C ASN A 3 -8.18 16.04 -9.51
N ARG A 4 -7.21 15.30 -10.07
CA ARG A 4 -6.71 14.06 -9.45
C ARG A 4 -5.89 14.37 -8.20
N ARG A 5 -5.09 15.44 -8.23
CA ARG A 5 -4.35 15.92 -7.04
C ARG A 5 -5.29 16.42 -5.96
N LEU A 6 -6.32 17.18 -6.32
CA LEU A 6 -7.39 17.58 -5.40
C LEU A 6 -8.06 16.37 -4.75
N LEU A 7 -8.31 15.31 -5.51
CA LEU A 7 -8.87 14.06 -4.96
C LEU A 7 -7.90 13.37 -3.99
N PHE A 8 -6.59 13.32 -4.27
CA PHE A 8 -5.60 12.75 -3.36
C PHE A 8 -5.40 13.59 -2.09
N ILE A 9 -5.42 14.92 -2.22
CA ILE A 9 -5.41 15.85 -1.09
C ILE A 9 -6.68 15.68 -0.26
N PHE A 10 -7.84 15.55 -0.89
CA PHE A 10 -9.11 15.28 -0.22
C PHE A 10 -9.07 13.96 0.56
N MET A 11 -8.56 12.88 -0.05
CA MET A 11 -8.35 11.61 0.65
C MET A 11 -7.45 11.78 1.88
N LEU A 12 -6.34 12.52 1.75
CA LEU A 12 -5.43 12.77 2.86
C LEU A 12 -6.12 13.55 4.00
N VAL A 13 -6.88 14.60 3.66
CA VAL A 13 -7.64 15.41 4.63
C VAL A 13 -8.71 14.57 5.33
N VAL A 14 -9.47 13.75 4.58
CA VAL A 14 -10.48 12.85 5.16
C VAL A 14 -9.84 11.80 6.07
N GLY A 15 -8.71 11.22 5.65
CA GLY A 15 -7.96 10.27 6.47
C GLY A 15 -7.44 10.89 7.77
N LEU A 16 -6.94 12.13 7.70
CA LEU A 16 -6.46 12.87 8.87
C LEU A 16 -7.61 13.23 9.82
N LEU A 17 -8.75 13.65 9.30
CA LEU A 17 -9.95 13.94 10.09
C LEU A 17 -10.44 12.68 10.82
N LEU A 18 -10.47 11.53 10.15
CA LEU A 18 -10.84 10.26 10.76
C LEU A 18 -9.87 9.84 11.88
N LEU A 19 -8.56 10.09 11.71
CA LEU A 19 -7.57 9.86 12.76
C LEU A 19 -7.79 10.77 13.98
N LEU A 20 -8.05 12.06 13.75
CA LEU A 20 -8.31 13.02 14.82
C LEU A 20 -9.61 12.70 15.57
N LEU A 21 -10.68 12.35 14.86
CA LEU A 21 -11.95 11.94 15.45
C LEU A 21 -11.79 10.65 16.26
N GLY A 22 -11.10 9.66 15.71
CA GLY A 22 -10.84 8.39 16.39
C GLY A 22 -9.95 8.55 17.64
N GLY A 23 -8.92 9.39 17.58
CA GLY A 23 -7.97 9.59 18.68
C GLY A 23 -8.46 10.49 19.82
N PHE A 24 -9.12 11.61 19.48
CA PHE A 24 -9.44 12.67 20.46
C PHE A 24 -10.92 12.79 20.81
N VAL A 25 -11.84 12.42 19.91
CA VAL A 25 -13.28 12.65 20.11
C VAL A 25 -13.97 11.40 20.64
N PHE A 26 -13.67 10.22 20.09
CA PHE A 26 -14.30 8.95 20.47
C PHE A 26 -13.56 8.19 21.58
N THR A 27 -13.04 8.88 22.59
CA THR A 27 -12.24 8.27 23.67
C THR A 27 -13.10 7.57 24.75
N SER A 28 -14.43 7.66 24.68
CA SER A 28 -15.34 7.02 25.64
C SER A 28 -15.30 5.49 25.52
N LYS A 29 -15.41 4.78 26.66
CA LYS A 29 -15.34 3.30 26.72
C LYS A 29 -16.40 2.60 25.83
N GLU A 30 -17.57 3.22 25.70
CA GLU A 30 -18.70 2.75 24.86
C GLU A 30 -18.37 2.81 23.35
N LEU A 31 -17.58 3.81 22.93
CA LEU A 31 -17.27 4.06 21.51
C LEU A 31 -15.88 3.56 21.11
N LYS A 32 -15.22 2.76 21.97
CA LYS A 32 -13.86 2.28 21.74
C LYS A 32 -13.71 1.52 20.42
N MET A 33 -14.70 0.71 20.05
CA MET A 33 -14.70 -0.01 18.77
C MET A 33 -14.76 0.95 17.58
N VAL A 34 -15.65 1.96 17.63
CA VAL A 34 -15.80 2.99 16.59
C VAL A 34 -14.52 3.82 16.48
N SER A 35 -13.92 4.22 17.61
CA SER A 35 -12.63 4.90 17.66
C SER A 35 -11.53 4.12 16.96
N SER A 36 -11.36 2.83 17.30
CA SER A 36 -10.33 1.99 16.67
C SER A 36 -10.56 1.77 15.17
N LEU A 37 -11.82 1.67 14.72
CA LEU A 37 -12.14 1.59 13.28
C LEU A 37 -11.84 2.91 12.57
N CYS A 38 -12.20 4.06 13.16
CA CYS A 38 -11.88 5.37 12.61
C CYS A 38 -10.36 5.58 12.49
N ILE A 39 -9.59 5.13 13.48
CA ILE A 39 -8.13 5.17 13.42
C ILE A 39 -7.61 4.27 12.29
N GLY A 40 -8.08 3.02 12.21
CA GLY A 40 -7.66 2.07 11.17
C GLY A 40 -7.95 2.59 9.76
N PHE A 41 -9.20 2.98 9.48
CA PHE A 41 -9.58 3.54 8.18
C PHE A 41 -8.87 4.87 7.90
N GLY A 42 -8.74 5.74 8.91
CA GLY A 42 -8.04 7.00 8.79
C GLY A 42 -6.58 6.82 8.40
N THR A 43 -5.86 5.87 9.03
CA THR A 43 -4.48 5.53 8.63
C THR A 43 -4.42 4.99 7.20
N ALA A 44 -5.29 4.04 6.83
CA ALA A 44 -5.27 3.45 5.50
C ALA A 44 -5.51 4.49 4.38
N ILE A 45 -6.55 5.32 4.55
CA ILE A 45 -6.90 6.36 3.59
C ILE A 45 -5.79 7.42 3.50
N SER A 46 -5.17 7.79 4.63
CA SER A 46 -4.07 8.77 4.65
C SER A 46 -2.84 8.25 3.90
N VAL A 47 -2.44 6.99 4.13
CA VAL A 47 -1.29 6.38 3.44
C VAL A 47 -1.54 6.27 1.94
N LEU A 48 -2.76 5.87 1.53
CA LEU A 48 -3.17 5.85 0.12
C LEU A 48 -3.15 7.25 -0.50
N GLY A 49 -3.64 8.26 0.22
CA GLY A 49 -3.60 9.66 -0.20
C GLY A 49 -2.18 10.15 -0.44
N ILE A 50 -1.27 9.91 0.50
CA ILE A 50 0.15 10.28 0.39
C ILE A 50 0.82 9.55 -0.78
N GLY A 51 0.67 8.23 -0.87
CA GLY A 51 1.29 7.42 -1.94
C GLY A 51 0.84 7.88 -3.33
N ASN A 52 -0.46 8.10 -3.52
CA ASN A 52 -1.01 8.60 -4.78
C ASN A 52 -0.60 10.05 -5.07
N LEU A 53 -0.48 10.88 -4.04
CA LEU A 53 -0.01 12.26 -4.19
C LEU A 53 1.46 12.28 -4.68
N LEU A 54 2.34 11.52 -4.04
CA LEU A 54 3.74 11.37 -4.44
C LEU A 54 3.86 10.80 -5.87
N GLY A 55 3.09 9.77 -6.20
CA GLY A 55 3.02 9.24 -7.56
C GLY A 55 2.55 10.28 -8.58
N SER A 56 1.61 11.15 -8.20
CA SER A 56 1.13 12.24 -9.07
C SER A 56 2.17 13.33 -9.34
N PHE A 57 3.18 13.46 -8.48
CA PHE A 57 4.31 14.37 -8.71
C PHE A 57 5.35 13.74 -9.63
N MET A 58 5.62 12.44 -9.50
CA MET A 58 6.52 11.71 -10.39
C MET A 58 5.99 11.64 -11.84
N VAL A 59 4.68 11.48 -12.03
CA VAL A 59 4.06 11.31 -13.36
C VAL A 59 3.70 12.66 -14.02
N SER A 60 3.99 13.80 -13.39
CA SER A 60 3.44 15.11 -13.80
C SER A 60 4.07 15.80 -14.99
N ALA A 61 5.22 15.35 -15.47
CA ALA A 61 5.92 16.07 -16.52
C ALA A 61 5.34 15.83 -17.93
N VAL A 62 4.27 15.04 -18.07
CA VAL A 62 3.92 14.46 -19.36
C VAL A 62 2.43 14.61 -19.73
N GLU A 63 2.11 15.73 -20.36
CA GLU A 63 0.77 15.98 -20.93
C GLU A 63 0.86 16.35 -22.42
N ASP A 64 1.76 15.69 -23.17
CA ASP A 64 1.77 15.72 -24.64
C ASP A 64 1.35 14.34 -25.20
N LYS A 65 0.40 14.32 -26.15
CA LYS A 65 -0.04 13.09 -26.85
C LYS A 65 1.14 12.33 -27.46
N ARG A 66 2.17 13.03 -27.93
CA ARG A 66 3.41 12.42 -28.43
C ARG A 66 4.17 11.69 -27.34
N ILE A 67 4.28 12.27 -26.15
CA ILE A 67 4.97 11.62 -25.05
C ILE A 67 4.15 10.46 -24.50
N LYS A 68 2.81 10.48 -24.55
CA LYS A 68 2.01 9.28 -24.23
C LYS A 68 2.31 8.12 -25.16
N GLN A 69 2.42 8.36 -26.47
CA GLN A 69 2.81 7.33 -27.43
C GLN A 69 4.25 6.85 -27.19
N LEU A 70 5.17 7.75 -26.84
CA LEU A 70 6.55 7.38 -26.48
C LEU A 70 6.61 6.57 -25.18
N ILE A 71 5.82 6.93 -24.17
CA ILE A 71 5.66 6.14 -22.93
C ILE A 71 5.08 4.77 -23.25
N GLU A 72 4.11 4.68 -24.15
CA GLU A 72 3.51 3.39 -24.51
C GLU A 72 4.52 2.49 -25.24
N ILE A 73 5.34 3.06 -26.12
CA ILE A 73 6.47 2.36 -26.76
C ILE A 73 7.53 1.96 -25.70
N GLU A 74 7.84 2.85 -24.77
CA GLU A 74 8.86 2.67 -23.73
C GLU A 74 8.41 1.72 -22.61
N VAL A 75 7.11 1.66 -22.30
CA VAL A 75 6.51 0.71 -21.34
C VAL A 75 6.45 -0.70 -21.94
N ASN A 76 6.30 -0.80 -23.26
CA ASN A 76 6.34 -2.06 -24.00
C ASN A 76 7.78 -2.48 -24.37
N ASP A 77 8.80 -1.70 -24.00
CA ASP A 77 10.19 -2.10 -24.15
C ASP A 77 10.52 -3.23 -23.16
N GLU A 78 11.10 -4.31 -23.68
CA GLU A 78 11.56 -5.47 -22.92
C GLU A 78 12.52 -5.07 -21.78
N ARG A 79 13.34 -4.03 -21.97
CA ARG A 79 14.26 -3.55 -20.94
C ARG A 79 13.50 -3.00 -19.74
N ASN A 80 12.49 -2.16 -19.98
CA ASN A 80 11.72 -1.55 -18.90
C ASN A 80 10.81 -2.56 -18.20
N THR A 81 10.28 -3.53 -18.95
CA THR A 81 9.55 -4.66 -18.37
C THR A 81 10.46 -5.46 -17.42
N ARG A 82 11.68 -5.80 -17.83
CA ARG A 82 12.67 -6.48 -16.96
C ARG A 82 13.04 -5.65 -15.73
N ILE A 83 13.22 -4.34 -15.87
CA ILE A 83 13.49 -3.45 -14.72
C ILE A 83 12.32 -3.48 -13.74
N ARG A 84 11.08 -3.34 -14.24
CA ARG A 84 9.87 -3.32 -13.41
C ARG A 84 9.68 -4.64 -12.67
N GLU A 85 9.88 -5.77 -13.33
CA GLU A 85 9.83 -7.09 -12.70
C GLU A 85 10.89 -7.23 -11.60
N LYS A 86 12.13 -6.79 -11.86
CA LYS A 86 13.22 -6.81 -10.88
C LYS A 86 12.93 -5.91 -9.67
N VAL A 87 12.36 -4.73 -9.90
CA VAL A 87 11.93 -3.80 -8.84
C VAL A 87 10.81 -4.43 -8.02
N GLY A 88 9.81 -5.03 -8.66
CA GLY A 88 8.71 -5.73 -7.98
C GLY A 88 9.21 -6.87 -7.10
N TYR A 89 10.09 -7.72 -7.62
CA TYR A 89 10.71 -8.82 -6.87
C TYR A 89 11.51 -8.32 -5.67
N MET A 90 12.38 -7.32 -5.85
CA MET A 90 13.16 -6.76 -4.75
C MET A 90 12.27 -6.10 -3.69
N THR A 91 11.19 -5.44 -4.11
CA THR A 91 10.24 -4.79 -3.19
C THR A 91 9.52 -5.84 -2.34
N SER A 92 8.96 -6.89 -2.96
CA SER A 92 8.34 -8.01 -2.23
C SER A 92 9.33 -8.69 -1.28
N LYS A 93 10.57 -8.94 -1.73
CA LYS A 93 11.61 -9.52 -0.87
C LYS A 93 11.89 -8.66 0.37
N ILE A 94 12.03 -7.34 0.21
CA ILE A 94 12.26 -6.42 1.34
C ILE A 94 11.02 -6.36 2.25
N MET A 95 9.82 -6.27 1.68
CA MET A 95 8.57 -6.22 2.45
C MET A 95 8.34 -7.47 3.31
N ASN A 96 8.71 -8.65 2.82
CA ASN A 96 8.69 -9.88 3.63
C ASN A 96 9.52 -9.73 4.92
N TYR A 97 10.74 -9.18 4.83
CA TYR A 97 11.57 -8.92 6.01
C TYR A 97 10.95 -7.85 6.93
N VAL A 98 10.37 -6.79 6.36
CA VAL A 98 9.67 -5.76 7.15
C VAL A 98 8.50 -6.35 7.93
N ILE A 99 7.67 -7.19 7.30
CA ILE A 99 6.55 -7.86 7.96
C ILE A 99 7.06 -8.83 9.04
N LEU A 100 8.16 -9.56 8.77
CA LEU A 100 8.76 -10.46 9.76
C LEU A 100 9.23 -9.69 11.01
N VAL A 101 9.93 -8.57 10.82
CA VAL A 101 10.35 -7.69 11.92
C VAL A 101 9.15 -7.15 12.69
N LEU A 102 8.06 -6.77 11.99
CA LEU A 102 6.82 -6.33 12.62
C LEU A 102 6.20 -7.43 13.49
N VAL A 103 6.12 -8.67 13.01
CA VAL A 103 5.62 -9.81 13.78
C VAL A 103 6.47 -10.04 15.02
N MET A 104 7.80 -10.00 14.89
CA MET A 104 8.71 -10.13 16.05
C MET A 104 8.50 -9.01 17.06
N ALA A 105 8.41 -7.75 16.60
CA ALA A 105 8.16 -6.60 17.46
C ALA A 105 6.84 -6.73 18.23
N LEU A 106 5.76 -7.13 17.55
CA LEU A 106 4.46 -7.39 18.18
C LEU A 106 4.53 -8.53 19.20
N GLY A 107 5.31 -9.57 18.92
CA GLY A 107 5.59 -10.67 19.84
C GLY A 107 6.29 -10.18 21.11
N PHE A 108 7.34 -9.37 20.98
CA PHE A 108 8.06 -8.79 22.12
C PHE A 108 7.18 -7.83 22.95
N MET A 109 6.25 -7.13 22.30
CA MET A 109 5.28 -6.27 22.96
C MET A 109 4.14 -7.03 23.65
N ASN A 110 4.16 -8.37 23.65
CA ASN A 110 3.07 -9.21 24.18
C ASN A 110 1.70 -8.83 23.61
N ALA A 111 1.64 -8.50 22.32
CA ALA A 111 0.39 -8.20 21.64
C ALA A 111 -0.57 -9.41 21.68
N ASP A 112 -1.88 -9.14 21.58
CA ASP A 112 -2.90 -10.20 21.53
C ASP A 112 -2.55 -11.21 20.42
N LYS A 113 -2.60 -12.51 20.77
CA LYS A 113 -2.35 -13.62 19.84
C LYS A 113 -3.17 -13.49 18.55
N LYS A 114 -4.41 -12.98 18.64
CA LYS A 114 -5.26 -12.74 17.46
C LYS A 114 -4.62 -11.74 16.48
N ILE A 115 -4.04 -10.67 16.99
CA ILE A 115 -3.35 -9.65 16.18
C ILE A 115 -2.08 -10.24 15.58
N LEU A 116 -1.32 -11.02 16.37
CA LEU A 116 -0.11 -11.69 15.89
C LEU A 116 -0.41 -12.63 14.71
N PHE A 117 -1.45 -13.47 14.83
CA PHE A 117 -1.86 -14.36 13.74
C PHE A 117 -2.42 -13.60 12.52
N MET A 118 -3.11 -12.49 12.74
CA MET A 118 -3.63 -11.65 11.65
C MET A 118 -2.49 -11.02 10.83
N VAL A 119 -1.42 -10.54 11.47
CA VAL A 119 -0.26 -9.98 10.75
C VAL A 119 0.56 -11.11 10.09
N ALA A 120 0.75 -12.24 10.79
CA ALA A 120 1.48 -13.38 10.24
C ALA A 120 0.79 -14.01 9.02
N SER A 121 -0.55 -13.96 8.94
CA SER A 121 -1.29 -14.48 7.78
C SER A 121 -1.01 -13.69 6.50
N LEU A 122 -0.56 -12.43 6.58
CA LEU A 122 -0.15 -11.66 5.41
C LEU A 122 1.03 -12.33 4.68
N LEU A 123 2.00 -12.89 5.42
CA LEU A 123 3.11 -13.66 4.82
C LEU A 123 2.61 -14.94 4.17
N LEU A 124 1.66 -15.64 4.80
CA LEU A 124 1.07 -16.86 4.22
C LEU A 124 0.34 -16.57 2.91
N ILE A 125 -0.42 -15.47 2.86
CA ILE A 125 -1.09 -15.01 1.64
C ILE A 125 -0.06 -14.64 0.58
N GLU A 126 0.99 -13.89 0.93
CA GLU A 126 2.06 -13.54 0.00
C GLU A 126 2.74 -14.79 -0.59
N PHE A 127 3.10 -15.76 0.24
CA PHE A 127 3.69 -17.01 -0.25
C PHE A 127 2.74 -17.81 -1.13
N ALA A 128 1.46 -17.88 -0.78
CA ALA A 128 0.45 -18.53 -1.62
C ALA A 128 0.34 -17.86 -3.00
N LEU A 129 0.36 -16.53 -3.04
CA LEU A 129 0.35 -15.77 -4.29
C LEU A 129 1.63 -15.99 -5.11
N VAL A 130 2.80 -16.00 -4.47
CA VAL A 130 4.07 -16.29 -5.14
C VAL A 130 4.03 -17.68 -5.77
N ILE A 131 3.57 -18.71 -5.05
CA ILE A 131 3.45 -20.08 -5.58
C ILE A 131 2.45 -20.11 -6.74
N PHE A 132 1.28 -19.50 -6.56
CA PHE A 132 0.23 -19.48 -7.58
C PHE A 132 0.70 -18.81 -8.87
N PHE A 133 1.24 -17.60 -8.78
CA PHE A 133 1.70 -16.85 -9.95
C PHE A 133 2.94 -17.48 -10.58
N SER A 134 3.87 -18.03 -9.79
CA SER A 134 5.03 -18.77 -10.34
C SER A 134 4.56 -19.95 -11.17
N ASN A 135 3.62 -20.75 -10.66
CA ASN A 135 3.05 -21.88 -11.41
C ASN A 135 2.24 -21.45 -12.64
N TYR A 136 1.51 -20.35 -12.54
CA TYR A 136 0.71 -19.82 -13.64
C TYR A 136 1.58 -19.32 -14.79
N PHE A 137 2.59 -18.50 -14.48
CA PHE A 137 3.48 -17.92 -15.50
C PHE A 137 4.47 -18.94 -16.05
N SER A 138 4.98 -19.87 -15.24
CA SER A 138 5.84 -20.97 -15.72
C SER A 138 5.17 -21.89 -16.74
N LYS A 139 3.83 -21.90 -16.83
CA LYS A 139 3.08 -22.70 -17.82
C LYS A 139 2.71 -21.91 -19.08
N ARG A 140 2.79 -20.58 -19.05
CA ARG A 140 2.33 -19.69 -20.11
C ARG A 140 3.45 -18.93 -20.83
N MET A 141 4.60 -18.78 -20.18
CA MET A 141 5.87 -18.34 -20.77
C MET A 141 6.74 -19.56 -21.03
#